data_AF-W4PEJ6-F1
#
_entry.id   AF-W4PEJ6-F1
#
_cell.length_a   1.000
_cell.length_b   1.000
_cell.length_c   1.000
_cell.angle_alpha   90.00
_cell.angle_beta   90.00
_cell.angle_gamma   90.00
#
_symmetry.space_group_name_H-M   'P 1'
#
loop_
_entity.id
_entity.type
_entity.pdbx_description
1 polymer ?
#
loop_
_entity_poly.entity_id
_entity_poly.type
_entity_poly.pdbx_seq_one_letter_code
_entity_poly.pdbx_strand_id
1 'polypeptide(L)' 'MKVFRAGKEAEGEKWEFVSSHTARRSFASNLYLRGADLYSISKMMGHSSVEMTAKNYICCGLREQSVEVMEYFR' A
#
# COMPACT_ATOMS: atom_id res chain seq x y z
N MET A 1 16.51 3.16 -16.01
CA MET A 1 15.18 3.68 -15.62
C MET A 1 15.29 5.19 -15.49
N LYS A 2 14.32 5.95 -16.00
CA LYS A 2 14.29 7.42 -15.87
C LYS A 2 13.22 7.84 -14.87
N VAL A 3 13.55 8.74 -13.96
CA VAL A 3 12.63 9.29 -12.95
C VAL A 3 12.81 10.80 -12.81
N PHE A 4 11.73 11.50 -12.46
CA PHE A 4 11.79 12.92 -12.11
C PHE A 4 11.69 13.07 -10.58
N ARG A 5 12.71 13.66 -9.96
CA ARG A 5 12.76 13.85 -8.50
C ARG A 5 13.38 15.20 -8.16
N ALA A 6 12.71 15.95 -7.27
CA ALA A 6 13.19 17.26 -6.78
C ALA A 6 13.58 18.25 -7.91
N GLY A 7 12.78 18.29 -8.99
CA GLY A 7 13.00 19.22 -10.10
C GLY A 7 14.06 18.78 -11.11
N LYS A 8 14.62 17.57 -10.99
CA LYS A 8 15.65 17.05 -11.89
C LYS A 8 15.26 15.69 -12.45
N GLU A 9 15.62 15.45 -13.70
CA GLU A 9 15.62 14.12 -14.29
C GLU A 9 16.83 13.33 -13.80
N ALA A 10 16.62 12.08 -13.44
CA ALA A 10 17.67 11.15 -13.04
C ALA A 10 17.50 9.83 -13.82
N GLU A 11 18.62 9.26 -14.25
CA GLU A 11 18.67 7.97 -14.93
C GLU A 11 19.63 7.03 -14.19
N GLY A 12 19.21 5.79 -13.99
CA GLY A 12 19.96 4.79 -13.25
C GLY A 12 19.26 3.43 -13.22
N GLU A 13 19.84 2.49 -12.49
CA GLU A 13 19.28 1.18 -12.21
C GLU A 13 18.07 1.27 -11.27
N LYS A 14 17.12 0.34 -11.40
CA LYS A 14 15.86 0.40 -10.65
C LYS A 14 16.08 0.42 -9.13
N TRP A 15 17.08 -0.32 -8.65
CA TRP A 15 17.38 -0.45 -7.21
C TRP A 15 17.93 0.85 -6.60
N GLU A 16 18.55 1.73 -7.40
CA GLU A 16 19.05 3.03 -6.96
C GLU A 16 17.92 3.98 -6.53
N PHE A 17 16.70 3.73 -7.01
CA PHE A 17 15.51 4.53 -6.70
C PHE A 17 14.64 3.96 -5.59
N VAL A 18 15.06 2.86 -4.94
CA VAL A 18 14.36 2.31 -3.78
C VAL A 18 14.55 3.23 -2.58
N SER A 19 13.46 3.50 -1.87
CA SER A 19 13.46 4.34 -0.67
C SER A 19 12.61 3.72 0.43
N SER A 20 12.68 4.29 1.64
CA SER A 20 11.81 3.89 2.76
C SER A 20 10.33 3.97 2.40
N HIS A 21 9.93 4.92 1.55
CA HIS A 21 8.54 5.01 1.09
C HIS A 21 8.15 3.81 0.23
N THR A 22 9.01 3.39 -0.72
CA THR A 22 8.80 2.19 -1.54
C THR A 22 8.74 0.92 -0.69
N ALA A 23 9.64 0.80 0.30
CA ALA A 23 9.63 -0.32 1.25
C ALA A 23 8.33 -0.36 2.07
N ARG A 24 7.85 0.80 2.54
CA ARG A 24 6.62 0.92 3.32
C ARG A 24 5.36 0.59 2.51
N ARG A 25 5.30 0.92 1.22
CA ARG A 25 4.24 0.47 0.30
C ARG A 25 4.26 -1.05 0.11
N SER A 26 5.47 -1.61 -0.03
CA SER A 26 5.68 -3.05 -0.16
C SER A 26 5.23 -3.78 1.11
N PHE A 27 5.59 -3.27 2.28
CA PHE A 27 5.13 -3.78 3.58
C PHE A 27 3.60 -3.82 3.67
N ALA A 28 2.92 -2.70 3.42
CA ALA A 28 1.47 -2.61 3.54
C ALA A 28 0.75 -3.57 2.59
N SER A 29 1.15 -3.57 1.31
CA SER A 29 0.53 -4.44 0.29
C SER A 29 0.76 -5.93 0.60
N ASN A 30 1.97 -6.29 1.01
CA ASN A 30 2.30 -7.68 1.34
C ASN A 30 1.58 -8.21 2.58
N LEU A 31 1.33 -7.36 3.57
CA LEU A 31 0.59 -7.76 4.77
C LEU A 31 -0.91 -7.90 4.47
N TYR A 32 -1.44 -7.00 3.65
CA TYR A 32 -2.82 -7.06 3.17
C TYR A 32 -3.09 -8.33 2.36
N LEU A 33 -2.19 -8.69 1.44
CA LEU A 33 -2.26 -9.94 0.67
C LEU A 33 -2.16 -11.20 1.56
N ARG A 34 -1.49 -11.10 2.72
CA ARG A 34 -1.43 -12.17 3.72
C ARG A 34 -2.67 -12.23 4.63
N GLY A 35 -3.66 -11.37 4.40
CA GLY A 35 -4.94 -11.44 5.09
C GLY A 35 -5.15 -10.36 6.15
N ALA A 36 -4.11 -9.61 6.55
CA ALA A 36 -4.25 -8.58 7.58
C ALA A 36 -5.24 -7.50 7.15
N ASP A 37 -6.01 -6.98 8.11
CA ASP A 37 -6.98 -5.93 7.85
C ASP A 37 -6.33 -4.54 7.73
N LEU A 38 -7.01 -3.63 7.05
CA LEU A 38 -6.51 -2.28 6.78
C LEU A 38 -6.29 -1.46 8.05
N TYR A 39 -7.11 -1.67 9.09
CA TYR A 39 -6.99 -0.91 10.32
C TYR A 39 -5.70 -1.29 11.06
N SER A 40 -5.44 -2.59 11.22
CA SER A 40 -4.20 -3.09 11.82
C SER A 40 -2.96 -2.62 11.05
N ILE A 41 -2.98 -2.73 9.72
CA ILE A 41 -1.89 -2.24 8.88
C ILE A 41 -1.69 -0.73 9.09
N SER A 42 -2.78 0.05 9.09
CA SER A 42 -2.74 1.50 9.31
C SER A 42 -2.13 1.88 10.66
N LYS A 43 -2.46 1.13 11.72
CA LYS A 43 -1.90 1.34 13.06
C LYS A 43 -0.42 1.00 13.13
N MET A 44 0.01 -0.13 12.54
CA MET A 44 1.43 -0.49 12.45
C MET A 44 2.25 0.56 11.69
N MET A 45 1.64 1.20 10.70
CA MET A 45 2.27 2.28 9.93
C MET A 45 2.22 3.63 10.66
N GLY A 46 1.48 3.76 11.75
CA GLY A 46 1.32 5.03 12.47
C GLY A 46 0.54 6.08 11.68
N HIS A 47 -0.38 5.67 10.80
CA HIS A 47 -1.24 6.60 10.08
C HIS A 47 -2.43 7.04 10.95
N SER A 48 -2.77 8.32 10.87
CA SER A 48 -3.94 8.90 11.54
C SER A 48 -5.27 8.45 10.95
N SER A 49 -5.29 8.04 9.67
CA SER A 49 -6.47 7.54 8.97
C SER A 49 -6.14 6.28 8.17
N VAL A 50 -7.09 5.33 8.20
CA VAL A 50 -7.05 4.10 7.39
C VAL A 50 -7.08 4.42 5.90
N GLU A 51 -7.76 5.50 5.52
CA GLU A 51 -7.87 5.94 4.13
C GLU A 51 -6.49 6.28 3.52
N MET A 52 -5.59 6.86 4.33
CA MET A 52 -4.21 7.13 3.89
C MET A 52 -3.48 5.84 3.51
N THR A 53 -3.67 4.79 4.30
CA THR A 53 -3.12 3.45 4.04
C THR A 53 -3.72 2.86 2.76
N ALA A 54 -5.05 2.86 2.67
CA ALA A 54 -5.78 2.28 1.55
C ALA A 54 -5.43 2.94 0.21
N LYS A 55 -5.40 4.27 0.16
CA LYS A 55 -5.17 5.01 -1.09
C LYS A 55 -3.71 5.08 -1.51
N ASN A 56 -2.78 5.29 -0.56
CA ASN A 56 -1.40 5.62 -0.90
C ASN A 56 -0.42 4.44 -0.77
N TYR A 57 -0.80 3.37 -0.05
CA TYR A 57 0.15 2.30 0.29
C TYR A 57 -0.28 0.91 -0.15
N ILE A 58 -1.58 0.63 -0.28
CA ILE A 58 -2.07 -0.63 -0.86
C ILE A 58 -2.03 -0.52 -2.39
N CYS A 59 -1.16 -1.33 -3.00
CA CYS A 59 -0.90 -1.27 -4.45
C CYS A 59 -1.50 -2.46 -5.21
N CYS A 60 -2.08 -3.43 -4.50
CA CYS A 60 -2.67 -4.65 -5.07
C CYS A 60 -4.19 -4.58 -5.29
N GLY A 61 -4.79 -3.39 -5.13
CA GLY A 61 -6.24 -3.22 -5.08
C GLY A 61 -6.83 -3.62 -3.73
N LEU A 62 -8.06 -3.17 -3.48
CA LEU A 62 -8.84 -3.59 -2.31
C LEU A 62 -9.56 -4.90 -2.63
N ARG A 63 -9.57 -5.84 -1.68
CA ARG A 63 -10.30 -7.12 -1.81
C ARG A 63 -11.80 -6.90 -1.70
N GLU A 64 -12.53 -7.68 -2.48
CA GLU A 64 -13.97 -7.81 -2.36
C GLU A 64 -14.35 -8.53 -1.06
N GLN A 65 -15.57 -8.30 -0.59
CA GLN A 65 -16.09 -9.01 0.58
C GLN A 65 -16.52 -10.42 0.21
N SER A 66 -16.46 -11.33 1.17
CA SER A 66 -16.89 -12.70 0.95
C SER A 66 -18.41 -12.78 0.78
N VAL A 67 -18.88 -13.83 0.09
CA VAL A 67 -20.32 -14.02 -0.17
C VAL A 67 -21.10 -14.12 1.14
N GLU A 68 -20.52 -14.76 2.16
CA GLU A 68 -21.11 -14.92 3.49
C GLU A 68 -21.33 -13.57 4.19
N VAL A 69 -20.40 -12.62 4.04
CA VAL A 69 -20.57 -11.25 4.57
C VAL A 69 -21.68 -10.52 3.82
N MET A 70 -21.76 -10.71 2.51
CA MET A 70 -22.79 -10.06 1.69
C MET A 70 -24.20 -10.62 1.96
N GLU A 71 -24.30 -11.90 2.33
CA GLU A 71 -25.57 -12.56 2.64
C GLU A 71 -26.26 -11.99 3.89
N TYR A 72 -25.50 -11.40 4.83
CA TYR A 72 -26.07 -10.71 5.99
C TYR A 72 -27.10 -9.62 5.61
N PHE A 73 -26.99 -9.02 4.43
CA PHE A 73 -27.86 -7.94 3.96
C PHE A 73 -29.06 -8.41 3.13
N ARG A 74 -29.23 -9.73 2.93
CA ARG A 74 -30.38 -10.32 2.24
C ARG A 74 -31.50 -10.61 3.24
#